data_AF-N2J030-F1
#
_entry.id   AF-N2J030-F1
#
_cell.length_a   1.000
_cell.length_b   1.000
_cell.length_c   1.000
_cell.angle_alpha   90.00
_cell.angle_beta   90.00
_cell.angle_gamma   90.00
#
_symmetry.space_group_name_H-M   'P 1'
#
loop_
_entity.id
_entity.type
_entity.pdbx_description
1 polymer ?
#
loop_
_entity_poly.entity_id
_entity_poly.type
_entity_poly.pdbx_seq_one_letter_code
_entity_poly.pdbx_strand_id
1 'polypeptide(L)'
;MSEATIYEFRPKGLTPAALRGSAILKQIQDAQALILNHPIEVTNDGKGLAYGAYNCPIYYLSDGRAHHTAGEHIDQMRSTRANTHNAVELRCDALGLAIYVSGVIQVDQKVFGPRQQGNPVGRGFRVAVYHYGKKEATLCVAVVSAADLLKKLHQTLLTTFNNIAADYNLTGMSEECLVLRSSHNFFPDIPLGLADLEHCR
;
A
#
# COMPACT_ATOMS: atom_id res chain seq x y z
N MET A 1 33.71 -19.68 1.82
CA MET A 1 32.81 -19.32 2.93
C MET A 1 33.27 -17.98 3.45
N SER A 2 32.56 -16.89 3.12
CA SER A 2 32.90 -15.53 3.56
C SER A 2 32.13 -15.20 4.82
N GLU A 3 32.84 -14.75 5.86
CA GLU A 3 32.25 -14.28 7.12
C GLU A 3 31.41 -13.02 6.88
N ALA A 4 30.19 -12.99 7.42
CA ALA A 4 29.34 -11.82 7.39
C ALA A 4 29.82 -10.81 8.44
N THR A 5 30.28 -9.64 8.00
CA THR A 5 30.66 -8.54 8.88
C THR A 5 29.41 -7.84 9.42
N ILE A 6 29.15 -7.97 10.72
CA ILE A 6 28.06 -7.27 11.41
C ILE A 6 28.57 -5.90 11.86
N TYR A 7 27.99 -4.82 11.33
CA TYR A 7 28.30 -3.45 11.75
C TYR A 7 27.45 -3.06 12.97
N GLU A 8 28.09 -2.85 14.12
CA GLU A 8 27.43 -2.40 15.35
C GLU A 8 27.24 -0.86 15.31
N PHE A 9 25.99 -0.40 15.15
CA PHE A 9 25.68 1.03 15.17
C PHE A 9 25.66 1.58 16.61
N ARG A 10 26.55 2.52 16.94
CA ARG A 10 26.54 3.25 18.22
C ARG A 10 26.14 4.73 18.01
N PRO A 11 24.94 5.16 18.45
CA PRO A 11 24.56 6.56 18.38
C PRO A 11 25.43 7.42 19.31
N LYS A 12 26.02 8.49 18.77
CA LYS A 12 26.80 9.46 19.55
C LYS A 12 25.86 10.33 20.40
N GLY A 13 26.05 10.34 21.72
CA GLY A 13 25.45 11.34 22.62
C GLY A 13 24.36 10.87 23.59
N LEU A 14 23.97 9.59 23.59
CA LEU A 14 23.04 9.05 24.58
C LEU A 14 23.79 8.40 25.75
N THR A 15 23.63 8.95 26.96
CA THR A 15 24.21 8.33 28.16
C THR A 15 23.41 7.06 28.53
N PRO A 16 24.08 5.98 28.99
CA PRO A 16 23.40 4.73 29.39
C PRO A 16 22.36 4.87 30.50
N ALA A 17 22.28 6.02 31.17
CA ALA A 17 21.31 6.31 32.22
C ALA A 17 19.98 6.87 31.67
N ALA A 18 20.02 7.67 30.59
CA ALA A 18 18.81 8.22 29.94
C ALA A 18 17.97 7.16 29.19
N LEU A 19 18.58 6.00 28.95
CA LEU A 19 18.04 4.90 28.17
C LEU A 19 17.20 3.94 29.06
N ARG A 20 17.52 3.77 30.35
CA ARG A 20 16.98 2.68 31.20
C ARG A 20 15.49 2.74 31.57
N GLY A 21 14.75 3.78 31.20
CA GLY A 21 13.30 3.88 31.42
C GLY A 21 12.53 4.42 30.22
N SER A 22 13.18 4.54 29.07
CA SER A 22 12.67 5.28 27.92
C SER A 22 11.93 4.36 26.97
N ALA A 23 10.72 4.75 26.54
CA ALA A 23 9.99 4.14 25.44
C ALA A 23 10.86 3.99 24.17
N ILE A 24 11.90 4.82 24.02
CA ILE A 24 12.89 4.76 22.94
C ILE A 24 13.70 3.46 22.99
N LEU A 25 14.07 2.95 24.17
CA LEU A 25 14.85 1.71 24.28
C LEU A 25 14.01 0.50 23.89
N LYS A 26 12.72 0.51 24.27
CA LYS A 26 11.76 -0.48 23.80
C LYS A 26 11.60 -0.40 22.28
N GLN A 27 11.44 0.79 21.71
CA GLN A 27 11.36 0.96 20.24
C GLN A 27 12.63 0.48 19.52
N ILE A 28 13.82 0.74 20.07
CA ILE A 28 15.09 0.24 19.50
C ILE A 28 15.15 -1.28 19.59
N GLN A 29 14.76 -1.88 20.72
CA GLN A 29 14.71 -3.33 20.89
C GLN A 29 13.67 -3.98 19.96
N ASP A 30 12.49 -3.39 19.83
CA ASP A 30 11.43 -3.84 18.93
C ASP A 30 11.91 -3.76 17.46
N ALA A 31 12.60 -2.68 17.07
CA ALA A 31 13.18 -2.54 15.73
C ALA A 31 14.33 -3.52 15.48
N GLN A 32 15.20 -3.74 16.47
CA GLN A 32 16.27 -4.74 16.39
C GLN A 32 15.70 -6.16 16.30
N ALA A 33 14.65 -6.47 17.06
CA ALA A 33 13.94 -7.74 16.96
C ALA A 33 13.28 -7.89 15.58
N LEU A 34 12.73 -6.82 15.00
CA LEU A 34 12.20 -6.84 13.63
C LEU A 34 13.29 -7.20 12.61
N ILE A 35 14.46 -6.58 12.70
CA ILE A 35 15.59 -6.84 11.80
C ILE A 35 16.12 -8.27 11.97
N LEU A 36 16.20 -8.77 13.20
CA LEU A 36 16.67 -10.12 13.51
C LEU A 36 15.67 -11.21 13.10
N ASN A 37 14.37 -10.93 13.20
CA ASN A 37 13.31 -11.87 12.85
C ASN A 37 12.96 -11.86 11.36
N HIS A 38 13.35 -10.81 10.63
CA HIS A 38 13.08 -10.66 9.20
C HIS A 38 14.38 -10.34 8.45
N PRO A 39 15.29 -11.33 8.30
CA PRO A 39 16.54 -11.14 7.58
C PRO A 39 16.27 -10.63 6.17
N ILE A 40 17.09 -9.66 5.73
CA ILE A 40 17.06 -9.19 4.35
C ILE A 40 17.64 -10.30 3.50
N GLU A 41 16.77 -11.10 2.91
CA GLU A 41 17.16 -12.04 1.87
C GLU A 41 17.33 -11.26 0.57
N VAL A 42 18.58 -11.12 0.15
CA VAL A 42 18.93 -10.54 -1.14
C VAL A 42 19.02 -11.68 -2.14
N THR A 43 18.65 -11.42 -3.40
CA THR A 43 18.86 -12.39 -4.48
C THR A 43 20.33 -12.81 -4.58
N ASN A 44 20.60 -14.02 -5.10
CA ASN A 44 21.97 -14.55 -5.24
C ASN A 44 22.91 -13.66 -6.06
N ASP A 45 22.36 -12.81 -6.93
CA ASP A 45 23.09 -11.83 -7.74
C ASP A 45 23.18 -10.44 -7.10
N GLY A 46 22.68 -10.28 -5.87
CA GLY A 46 22.75 -9.03 -5.11
C GLY A 46 21.85 -7.91 -5.65
N LYS A 47 20.98 -8.19 -6.62
CA LYS A 47 20.23 -7.17 -7.36
C LYS A 47 19.04 -6.59 -6.62
N GLY A 48 18.55 -7.26 -5.58
CA GLY A 48 17.48 -6.72 -4.74
C GLY A 48 16.90 -7.73 -3.78
N LEU A 49 15.74 -7.38 -3.23
CA LEU A 49 15.01 -8.20 -2.27
C LEU A 49 14.50 -9.48 -2.93
N ALA A 50 14.75 -10.63 -2.29
CA ALA A 50 14.19 -11.91 -2.73
C ALA A 50 12.70 -12.05 -2.37
N TYR A 51 12.24 -11.36 -1.32
CA TYR A 51 10.87 -11.42 -0.81
C TYR A 51 10.33 -10.02 -0.51
N GLY A 52 9.02 -9.84 -0.71
CA GLY A 52 8.30 -8.60 -0.43
C GLY A 52 7.16 -8.79 0.59
N ALA A 53 6.09 -8.02 0.41
CA ALA A 53 4.90 -8.11 1.25
C ALA A 53 4.36 -9.54 1.34
N TYR A 54 3.86 -9.94 2.53
CA TYR A 54 3.31 -11.28 2.78
C TYR A 54 4.31 -12.42 2.52
N ASN A 55 5.61 -12.11 2.62
CA ASN A 55 6.71 -13.01 2.28
C ASN A 55 6.58 -13.61 0.86
N CYS A 56 5.98 -12.86 -0.06
CA CYS A 56 5.81 -13.26 -1.44
C CYS A 56 7.13 -13.09 -2.21
N PRO A 57 7.56 -14.08 -3.01
CA PRO A 57 8.78 -13.97 -3.81
C PRO A 57 8.75 -12.79 -4.78
N ILE A 58 9.91 -12.20 -5.02
CA ILE A 58 10.15 -11.20 -6.05
C ILE A 58 11.07 -11.81 -7.10
N TYR A 59 10.63 -11.78 -8.36
CA TYR A 59 11.46 -12.20 -9.48
C TYR A 59 11.96 -10.98 -10.22
N TYR A 60 13.23 -10.99 -10.63
CA TYR A 60 13.80 -9.91 -11.44
C TYR A 60 13.90 -10.37 -12.89
N LEU A 61 13.27 -9.60 -13.78
CA LEU A 61 13.33 -9.84 -15.22
C LEU A 61 14.73 -9.48 -15.75
N SER A 62 15.03 -9.91 -16.97
CA SER A 62 16.32 -9.64 -17.62
C SER A 62 16.61 -8.14 -17.81
N ASP A 63 15.57 -7.31 -17.86
CA ASP A 63 15.66 -5.85 -17.94
C ASP A 63 15.82 -5.16 -16.57
N GLY A 64 15.90 -5.93 -15.49
CA GLY A 64 16.06 -5.43 -14.12
C GLY A 64 14.75 -5.07 -13.43
N ARG A 65 13.58 -5.13 -14.11
CA ARG A 65 12.29 -4.85 -13.45
C ARG A 65 11.94 -5.96 -12.46
N ALA A 66 11.43 -5.54 -11.31
CA ALA A 66 10.89 -6.43 -10.30
C ALA A 66 9.46 -6.89 -10.68
N HIS A 67 9.23 -8.19 -10.57
CA HIS A 67 7.93 -8.83 -10.70
C HIS A 67 7.52 -9.35 -9.32
N HIS A 68 6.49 -8.73 -8.75
CA HIS A 68 6.01 -9.03 -7.41
C HIS A 68 4.86 -10.05 -7.46
N THR A 69 5.09 -11.25 -6.96
CA THR A 69 4.07 -12.33 -6.98
C THR A 69 2.82 -12.01 -6.16
N ALA A 70 2.91 -11.08 -5.20
CA ALA A 70 1.73 -10.56 -4.49
C ALA A 70 0.69 -9.93 -5.45
N GLY A 71 1.11 -9.42 -6.61
CA GLY A 71 0.23 -8.95 -7.69
C GLY A 71 -0.54 -10.08 -8.38
N GLU A 72 0.06 -11.25 -8.57
CA GLU A 72 -0.62 -12.41 -9.20
C GLU A 72 -1.82 -12.87 -8.36
N HIS A 73 -1.70 -12.81 -7.03
CA HIS A 73 -2.80 -13.10 -6.14
C HIS A 73 -3.94 -12.10 -6.25
N ILE A 74 -3.67 -10.84 -6.61
CA ILE A 74 -4.72 -9.86 -6.92
C ILE A 74 -5.50 -10.32 -8.15
N ASP A 75 -4.79 -10.73 -9.21
CA ASP A 75 -5.39 -11.19 -10.47
C ASP A 75 -6.28 -12.42 -10.24
N GLN A 76 -5.80 -13.41 -9.49
CA GLN A 76 -6.55 -14.61 -9.14
C GLN A 76 -7.83 -14.29 -8.35
N MET A 77 -7.78 -13.30 -7.46
CA MET A 77 -8.90 -12.95 -6.58
C MET A 77 -9.94 -12.06 -7.25
N ARG A 78 -9.61 -11.39 -8.36
CA ARG A 78 -10.47 -10.36 -8.99
C ARG A 78 -11.87 -10.87 -9.32
N SER A 79 -12.00 -12.08 -9.86
CA SER A 79 -13.28 -12.69 -10.23
C SER A 79 -14.16 -13.08 -9.03
N THR A 80 -13.55 -13.26 -7.85
CA THR A 80 -14.23 -13.72 -6.64
C THR A 80 -14.61 -12.60 -5.68
N ARG A 81 -14.03 -11.41 -5.87
CA ARG A 81 -14.24 -10.22 -5.04
C ARG A 81 -15.50 -9.46 -5.50
N ALA A 82 -16.22 -8.90 -4.53
CA ALA A 82 -17.32 -7.99 -4.82
C ALA A 82 -16.81 -6.64 -5.37
N ASN A 83 -17.68 -5.85 -6.01
CA ASN A 83 -17.36 -4.48 -6.44
C ASN A 83 -16.16 -4.33 -7.40
N THR A 84 -15.70 -5.42 -8.02
CA THR A 84 -14.60 -5.40 -9.01
C THR A 84 -15.11 -5.22 -10.45
N HIS A 85 -16.37 -5.60 -10.68
CA HIS A 85 -17.00 -5.52 -11.99
C HIS A 85 -17.38 -4.07 -12.29
N ASN A 86 -17.07 -3.59 -13.50
CA ASN A 86 -17.28 -2.20 -13.95
C ASN A 86 -16.61 -1.14 -13.06
N ALA A 87 -15.51 -1.50 -12.40
CA ALA A 87 -14.68 -0.59 -11.63
C ALA A 87 -13.33 -0.40 -12.31
N VAL A 88 -12.76 0.79 -12.19
CA VAL A 88 -11.35 1.04 -12.48
C VAL A 88 -10.53 0.40 -11.37
N GLU A 89 -9.65 -0.51 -11.75
CA GLU A 89 -8.68 -1.09 -10.81
C GLU A 89 -7.46 -0.19 -10.75
N LEU A 90 -7.06 0.17 -9.53
CA LEU A 90 -5.76 0.72 -9.22
C LEU A 90 -5.06 -0.24 -8.25
N ARG A 91 -3.79 -0.58 -8.49
CA ARG A 91 -3.09 -1.59 -7.70
C ARG A 91 -1.63 -1.25 -7.45
N CYS A 92 -1.10 -1.77 -6.35
CA CYS A 92 0.33 -1.74 -6.03
C CYS A 92 0.76 -3.19 -5.75
N ASP A 93 1.37 -3.81 -6.77
CA ASP A 93 1.69 -5.25 -6.76
C ASP A 93 2.71 -5.57 -5.66
N ALA A 94 3.65 -4.66 -5.40
CA ALA A 94 4.65 -4.81 -4.33
C ALA A 94 4.06 -4.88 -2.92
N LEU A 95 2.86 -4.32 -2.72
CA LEU A 95 2.14 -4.31 -1.45
C LEU A 95 0.95 -5.27 -1.43
N GLY A 96 0.71 -6.03 -2.51
CA GLY A 96 -0.49 -6.86 -2.64
C GLY A 96 -1.79 -6.07 -2.44
N LEU A 97 -1.81 -4.81 -2.88
CA LEU A 97 -2.92 -3.87 -2.69
C LEU A 97 -3.70 -3.69 -3.99
N ALA A 98 -5.02 -3.87 -3.92
CA ALA A 98 -5.94 -3.55 -5.01
C ALA A 98 -7.04 -2.61 -4.52
N ILE A 99 -7.32 -1.57 -5.30
CA ILE A 99 -8.37 -0.59 -5.04
C ILE A 99 -9.26 -0.51 -6.27
N TYR A 100 -10.55 -0.76 -6.07
CA TYR A 100 -11.56 -0.67 -7.13
C TYR A 100 -12.37 0.61 -6.95
N VAL A 101 -12.36 1.44 -7.98
CA VAL A 101 -13.09 2.71 -8.03
C VAL A 101 -14.23 2.59 -9.03
N SER A 102 -15.47 2.75 -8.57
CA SER A 102 -16.67 2.72 -9.42
C SER A 102 -17.49 3.97 -9.23
N GLY A 103 -18.11 4.48 -10.29
CA GLY A 103 -19.08 5.57 -10.16
C GLY A 103 -20.30 5.11 -9.38
N VAL A 104 -20.77 5.95 -8.46
CA VAL A 104 -22.02 5.70 -7.73
C VAL A 104 -22.95 6.90 -7.84
N ILE A 105 -24.22 6.58 -7.89
CA ILE A 105 -25.31 7.54 -7.80
C ILE A 105 -25.93 7.37 -6.42
N GLN A 106 -25.73 8.35 -5.54
CA GLN A 106 -26.39 8.38 -4.24
C GLN A 106 -27.78 8.98 -4.39
N VAL A 107 -28.79 8.16 -4.11
CA VAL A 107 -30.17 8.63 -3.93
C VAL A 107 -30.34 8.86 -2.44
N ASP A 108 -30.22 10.11 -2.00
CA ASP A 108 -30.33 10.45 -0.58
C ASP A 108 -31.77 10.28 -0.09
N GLN A 109 -32.07 9.13 0.52
CA GLN A 109 -33.41 8.81 1.03
C GLN A 109 -33.82 9.64 2.27
N LYS A 110 -32.89 10.30 2.97
CA LYS A 110 -33.22 11.07 4.18
C LYS A 110 -33.83 12.45 3.88
N VAL A 111 -33.77 12.90 2.63
CA VAL A 111 -34.43 14.12 2.14
C VAL A 111 -35.85 13.83 1.60
N PHE A 112 -36.26 12.55 1.55
CA PHE A 112 -37.59 12.16 1.08
C PHE A 112 -38.63 12.25 2.19
N GLY A 113 -38.97 13.49 2.54
CA GLY A 113 -40.36 13.84 2.84
C GLY A 113 -41.25 13.62 1.59
N PRO A 114 -42.58 13.76 1.72
CA PRO A 114 -43.49 13.52 0.61
C PRO A 114 -43.19 14.47 -0.57
N ARG A 115 -42.73 13.86 -1.68
CA ARG A 115 -42.69 14.39 -3.06
C ARG A 115 -42.56 15.91 -3.19
N GLN A 116 -41.34 16.44 -3.12
CA GLN A 116 -41.02 17.66 -3.87
C GLN A 116 -40.19 17.29 -5.10
N GLN A 117 -40.69 17.69 -6.27
CA GLN A 117 -40.07 17.45 -7.57
C GLN A 117 -38.70 18.15 -7.63
N GLY A 118 -37.63 17.35 -7.72
CA GLY A 118 -36.27 17.83 -7.94
C GLY A 118 -35.28 17.29 -6.91
N ASN A 119 -35.07 15.96 -6.87
CA ASN A 119 -34.03 15.40 -6.00
C ASN A 119 -32.65 15.63 -6.62
N PRO A 120 -31.73 16.31 -5.92
CA PRO A 120 -30.34 16.37 -6.36
C PRO A 120 -29.75 14.96 -6.25
N VAL A 121 -29.57 14.33 -7.40
CA VAL A 121 -28.90 13.05 -7.53
C VAL A 121 -27.40 13.30 -7.33
N GLY A 122 -26.89 12.95 -6.14
CA GLY A 122 -25.47 13.08 -5.82
C GLY A 122 -24.65 12.06 -6.60
N ARG A 123 -23.75 12.52 -7.47
CA ARG A 123 -22.77 11.65 -8.13
C ARG A 123 -21.52 11.57 -7.26
N GLY A 124 -20.95 10.39 -7.13
CA GLY A 124 -19.70 10.18 -6.41
C GLY A 124 -18.97 8.93 -6.90
N PHE A 125 -17.98 8.52 -6.14
CA PHE A 125 -17.17 7.33 -6.39
C PHE A 125 -17.26 6.40 -5.19
N ARG A 126 -17.44 5.11 -5.43
CA ARG A 126 -17.22 4.07 -4.43
C ARG A 126 -15.81 3.55 -4.57
N VAL A 127 -15.11 3.50 -3.46
CA VAL A 127 -13.74 3.00 -3.31
C VAL A 127 -13.82 1.72 -2.47
N ALA A 128 -13.45 0.59 -3.07
CA ALA A 128 -13.35 -0.70 -2.37
C ALA A 128 -11.90 -1.16 -2.36
N VAL A 129 -11.34 -1.34 -1.17
CA VAL A 129 -9.93 -1.71 -0.93
C VAL A 129 -9.83 -3.18 -0.57
N TYR A 130 -8.89 -3.87 -1.19
CA TYR A 130 -8.56 -5.26 -0.92
C TYR A 130 -7.07 -5.42 -0.71
N HIS A 131 -6.72 -6.14 0.36
CA HIS A 131 -5.36 -6.59 0.62
C HIS A 131 -5.18 -8.04 0.14
N TYR A 132 -3.93 -8.47 0.07
CA TYR A 132 -3.52 -9.80 -0.37
C TYR A 132 -4.38 -10.92 0.24
N GLY A 133 -4.83 -11.85 -0.60
CA GLY A 133 -5.63 -13.01 -0.22
C GLY A 133 -7.03 -12.73 0.32
N LYS A 134 -7.39 -11.47 0.62
CA LYS A 134 -8.71 -11.15 1.18
C LYS A 134 -9.78 -11.13 0.09
N LYS A 135 -10.86 -11.87 0.34
CA LYS A 135 -12.06 -11.91 -0.51
C LYS A 135 -13.01 -10.75 -0.23
N GLU A 136 -13.05 -10.28 1.01
CA GLU A 136 -13.86 -9.14 1.43
C GLU A 136 -13.05 -7.85 1.43
N ALA A 137 -13.73 -6.74 1.14
CA ALA A 137 -13.09 -5.43 1.13
C ALA A 137 -12.72 -5.03 2.56
N THR A 138 -11.46 -4.67 2.79
CA THR A 138 -11.01 -4.13 4.08
C THR A 138 -11.53 -2.73 4.33
N LEU A 139 -11.87 -2.01 3.26
CA LEU A 139 -12.54 -0.73 3.30
C LEU A 139 -13.49 -0.60 2.12
N CYS A 140 -14.70 -0.14 2.34
CA CYS A 140 -15.64 0.22 1.29
C CYS A 140 -16.29 1.56 1.65
N VAL A 141 -15.98 2.63 0.90
CA VAL A 141 -16.47 3.99 1.20
C VAL A 141 -16.92 4.70 -0.06
N ALA A 142 -17.83 5.66 0.10
CA ALA A 142 -18.20 6.60 -0.95
C ALA A 142 -17.46 7.94 -0.75
N VAL A 143 -16.94 8.51 -1.83
CA VAL A 143 -16.31 9.84 -1.88
C VAL A 143 -17.03 10.68 -2.93
N VAL A 144 -17.19 11.98 -2.69
CA VAL A 144 -18.07 12.84 -3.50
C VAL A 144 -17.28 13.61 -4.56
N SER A 145 -16.02 13.95 -4.31
CA SER A 145 -15.17 14.73 -5.21
C SER A 145 -13.95 13.95 -5.71
N ALA A 146 -13.40 14.38 -6.85
CA ALA A 146 -12.15 13.83 -7.38
C ALA A 146 -10.95 14.12 -6.47
N ALA A 147 -10.93 15.29 -5.81
CA ALA A 147 -9.90 15.64 -4.84
C ALA A 147 -9.93 14.71 -3.61
N ASP A 148 -11.12 14.42 -3.09
CA ASP A 148 -11.29 13.45 -2.00
C ASP A 148 -10.91 12.04 -2.42
N LEU A 149 -11.22 11.66 -3.67
CA LEU A 149 -10.81 10.37 -4.22
C LEU A 149 -9.29 10.26 -4.24
N LEU A 150 -8.57 11.22 -4.82
CA LEU A 150 -7.11 11.19 -4.89
C LEU A 150 -6.48 11.14 -3.49
N LYS A 151 -6.94 11.99 -2.57
CA LYS A 151 -6.53 11.97 -1.17
C LYS A 151 -6.75 10.61 -0.53
N LYS A 152 -7.90 9.98 -0.81
CA LYS A 152 -8.25 8.67 -0.25
C LYS A 152 -7.38 7.55 -0.81
N LEU A 153 -7.07 7.57 -2.10
CA LEU A 153 -6.18 6.62 -2.76
C LEU A 153 -4.77 6.70 -2.17
N HIS A 154 -4.20 7.90 -2.08
CA HIS A 154 -2.87 8.13 -1.49
C HIS A 154 -2.82 7.71 -0.01
N GLN A 155 -3.80 8.12 0.79
CA GLN A 155 -3.87 7.72 2.20
C GLN A 155 -3.96 6.20 2.37
N THR A 156 -4.70 5.51 1.49
CA THR A 156 -4.83 4.05 1.50
C THR A 156 -3.51 3.37 1.16
N LEU A 157 -2.79 3.88 0.16
CA LEU A 157 -1.45 3.39 -0.21
C LEU A 157 -0.48 3.53 0.97
N LEU A 158 -0.39 4.72 1.57
CA LEU A 158 0.49 5.01 2.70
C LEU A 158 0.17 4.17 3.93
N THR A 159 -1.11 4.05 4.27
CA THR A 159 -1.55 3.23 5.41
C THR A 159 -1.23 1.75 5.18
N THR A 160 -1.43 1.27 3.95
CA THR A 160 -1.09 -0.12 3.60
C THR A 160 0.40 -0.36 3.69
N PHE A 161 1.23 0.54 3.14
CA PHE A 161 2.68 0.46 3.27
C PHE A 161 3.11 0.37 4.73
N ASN A 162 2.64 1.27 5.59
CA ASN A 162 3.01 1.28 7.01
C ASN A 162 2.59 0.00 7.73
N ASN A 163 1.39 -0.51 7.45
CA ASN A 163 0.90 -1.75 8.06
C ASN A 163 1.74 -2.96 7.61
N ILE A 164 2.11 -3.04 6.34
CA ILE A 164 2.93 -4.15 5.82
C ILE A 164 4.37 -4.04 6.30
N ALA A 165 4.95 -2.83 6.32
CA ALA A 165 6.30 -2.60 6.80
C ALA A 165 6.47 -2.92 8.30
N ALA A 166 5.37 -2.98 9.06
CA ALA A 166 5.39 -3.40 10.46
C ALA A 166 5.61 -4.92 10.62
N ASP A 167 5.17 -5.72 9.65
CA ASP A 167 5.21 -7.19 9.71
C ASP A 167 6.24 -7.80 8.74
N TYR A 168 6.65 -7.06 7.72
CA TYR A 168 7.52 -7.53 6.65
C TYR A 168 8.62 -6.53 6.35
N ASN A 169 9.82 -7.04 6.08
CA ASN A 169 10.95 -6.19 5.73
C ASN A 169 10.84 -5.70 4.29
N LEU A 170 10.41 -4.45 4.12
CA LEU A 170 10.33 -3.78 2.81
C LEU A 170 11.55 -2.88 2.54
N THR A 171 12.59 -2.94 3.39
CA THR A 171 13.77 -2.07 3.28
C THR A 171 14.52 -2.33 1.98
N GLY A 172 14.79 -1.30 1.20
CA GLY A 172 15.48 -1.44 -0.09
C GLY A 172 14.56 -1.68 -1.29
N MET A 173 13.24 -1.71 -1.08
CA MET A 173 12.28 -1.64 -2.18
C MET A 173 12.34 -0.27 -2.84
N SER A 174 12.39 -0.22 -4.18
CA SER A 174 12.45 1.04 -4.91
C SER A 174 11.10 1.77 -4.88
N GLU A 175 11.14 3.10 -4.93
CA GLU A 175 9.92 3.93 -4.95
C GLU A 175 9.03 3.63 -6.17
N GLU A 176 9.62 3.24 -7.30
CA GLU A 176 8.90 2.83 -8.52
C GLU A 176 8.01 1.59 -8.34
N CYS A 177 8.34 0.74 -7.37
CA CYS A 177 7.54 -0.42 -6.99
C CYS A 177 6.39 -0.02 -6.04
N LEU A 178 6.56 1.07 -5.29
CA LEU A 178 5.61 1.60 -4.32
C LEU A 178 4.68 2.64 -4.96
N VAL A 179 4.10 2.27 -6.09
CA VAL A 179 3.20 3.12 -6.88
C VAL A 179 1.86 2.40 -7.03
N LEU A 180 0.78 3.16 -6.84
CA LEU A 180 -0.56 2.71 -7.19
C LEU A 180 -0.81 3.01 -8.66
N ARG A 181 -0.80 1.96 -9.49
CA ARG A 181 -0.95 2.05 -10.95
C ARG A 181 -2.37 1.73 -11.37
N SER A 182 -2.90 2.50 -12.31
CA SER A 182 -4.24 2.30 -12.83
C SER A 182 -4.25 1.33 -14.03
N SER A 183 -5.27 0.50 -14.10
CA SER A 183 -5.62 -0.29 -15.30
C SER A 183 -6.10 0.57 -16.48
N HIS A 184 -6.41 1.85 -16.23
CA HIS A 184 -6.84 2.82 -17.22
C HIS A 184 -5.89 4.03 -17.28
N ASN A 185 -5.49 4.40 -18.50
CA ASN A 185 -4.59 5.53 -18.80
C ASN A 185 -5.11 6.91 -18.36
N PHE A 186 -6.39 7.03 -17.97
CA PHE A 186 -6.96 8.28 -17.51
C PHE A 186 -6.53 8.65 -16.08
N PHE A 187 -6.27 7.64 -15.23
CA PHE A 187 -5.81 7.90 -13.88
C PHE A 187 -4.28 7.98 -13.88
N PRO A 188 -3.70 9.04 -13.30
CA PRO A 188 -2.26 9.11 -13.11
C PRO A 188 -1.82 8.03 -12.12
N ASP A 189 -0.58 7.59 -12.28
CA ASP A 189 0.11 6.80 -11.28
C ASP A 189 0.26 7.61 -9.99
N ILE A 190 -0.04 7.00 -8.85
CA ILE A 190 0.02 7.66 -7.54
C ILE A 190 1.20 7.06 -6.76
N PRO A 191 2.34 7.76 -6.66
CA PRO A 191 3.47 7.27 -5.88
C PRO A 191 3.20 7.34 -4.37
N LEU A 192 3.92 6.54 -3.60
CA LEU A 192 3.90 6.61 -2.13
C LEU A 192 4.39 7.98 -1.63
N GLY A 193 5.44 8.52 -2.26
CA GLY A 193 6.01 9.83 -1.97
C GLY A 193 5.07 10.98 -2.38
N LEU A 194 5.00 12.02 -1.55
CA LEU A 194 4.17 13.21 -1.81
C LEU A 194 4.84 14.25 -2.74
N ALA A 195 6.15 14.13 -2.96
CA ALA A 195 6.95 15.16 -3.65
C ALA A 195 6.42 15.49 -5.07
N ASP A 196 5.76 14.52 -5.73
CA ASP A 196 5.29 14.69 -7.10
C ASP A 196 3.82 15.10 -7.20
N LEU A 197 3.03 15.04 -6.12
CA LEU A 197 1.59 15.32 -6.16
C LEU A 197 1.25 16.82 -6.22
N GLU A 198 2.21 17.71 -5.93
CA GLU A 198 2.00 19.16 -6.06
C GLU A 198 1.87 19.63 -7.52
N HIS A 199 2.33 18.82 -8.48
CA HIS A 199 2.28 19.14 -9.91
C HIS A 199 0.98 18.69 -10.61
N CYS A 200 0.07 18.01 -9.92
CA CYS A 200 -1.19 17.51 -10.49
C CYS A 200 -2.41 18.42 -10.19
N ARG A 201 -2.20 19.68 -9.80
CA ARG A 201 -3.25 20.67 -9.56
C ARG A 201 -3.60 21.50 -10.78
#